data_AF-A0A131Z5K0-F1
#
_entry.id   AF-A0A131Z5K0-F1
#
_cell.length_a   1.000
_cell.length_b   1.000
_cell.length_c   1.000
_cell.angle_alpha   90.00
_cell.angle_beta   90.00
_cell.angle_gamma   90.00
#
_symmetry.space_group_name_H-M   'P 1'
#
loop_
_entity.id
_entity.type
_entity.pdbx_description
1 polymer ?
#
loop_
_entity_poly.entity_id
_entity_poly.type
_entity_poly.pdbx_seq_one_letter_code
_entity_poly.pdbx_strand_id
1 'polypeptide(L)'
;MKTPKLTTELLEGTFMKGNQSLMDVGDRHSQKEFAENLEFASHDYMCGVLSVRYFTGNTSWYDLRFKDPNGTGKPEKSCMDYFGTKEGVGRLIYWETCKTLQ
;
A
#
# COMPACT_ATOMS: atom_id res chain seq x y z
N MET A 1 -9.13 -23.62 20.44
CA MET A 1 -8.30 -22.45 20.07
C MET A 1 -9.21 -21.44 19.38
N LYS A 2 -9.31 -20.21 19.89
CA LYS A 2 -10.10 -19.15 19.23
C LYS A 2 -9.22 -18.51 18.16
N THR A 3 -9.62 -18.61 16.90
CA THR A 3 -8.98 -17.91 15.79
C THR A 3 -9.17 -16.40 16.03
N PRO A 4 -8.12 -15.58 16.05
CA PRO A 4 -8.29 -14.13 16.13
C PRO A 4 -9.09 -13.68 14.91
N LYS A 5 -10.16 -12.92 15.16
CA LYS A 5 -10.96 -12.29 14.11
C LYS A 5 -10.06 -11.24 13.46
N LEU A 6 -9.68 -11.43 12.19
CA LEU A 6 -9.01 -10.37 11.43
C LEU A 6 -10.01 -9.23 11.25
N THR A 7 -9.87 -8.18 12.05
CA THR A 7 -10.53 -6.90 11.77
C THR A 7 -9.77 -6.23 10.65
N THR A 8 -10.39 -6.17 9.48
CA THR A 8 -9.97 -5.26 8.42
C THR A 8 -10.54 -3.88 8.75
N GLU A 9 -9.66 -2.91 9.00
CA GLU A 9 -10.06 -1.51 9.17
C GLU A 9 -10.18 -0.89 7.78
N LEU A 10 -11.38 -0.42 7.44
CA LEU A 10 -11.59 0.31 6.20
C LEU A 10 -11.11 1.75 6.40
N LEU A 11 -10.10 2.14 5.64
CA LEU A 11 -9.56 3.50 5.63
C LEU A 11 -10.17 4.35 4.51
N GLU A 12 -10.08 5.67 4.67
CA GLU A 12 -10.54 6.64 3.68
C GLU A 12 -9.38 7.50 3.17
N GLY A 13 -9.15 7.46 1.86
CA GLY A 13 -8.15 8.26 1.16
C GLY A 13 -8.77 9.48 0.47
N THR A 14 -8.06 10.62 0.49
CA THR A 14 -8.44 11.84 -0.24
C THR A 14 -7.25 12.33 -1.06
N PHE A 15 -7.40 12.40 -2.38
CA PHE A 15 -6.34 12.92 -3.26
C PHE A 15 -6.17 14.43 -3.10
N MET A 16 -4.92 14.86 -3.03
CA MET A 16 -4.55 16.26 -2.93
C MET A 16 -4.86 17.01 -4.23
N LYS A 17 -5.56 18.14 -4.12
CA LYS A 17 -5.88 18.97 -5.30
C LYS A 17 -4.61 19.50 -5.94
N GLY A 18 -4.43 19.23 -7.23
CA GLY A 18 -3.25 19.66 -7.99
C GLY A 18 -2.04 18.72 -7.88
N ASN A 19 -2.12 17.68 -7.05
CA ASN A 19 -1.12 16.60 -6.99
C ASN A 19 -1.81 15.25 -6.86
N GLN A 20 -2.11 14.62 -8.01
CA GLN A 20 -2.81 13.32 -8.05
C GLN A 20 -1.94 12.16 -7.57
N SER A 21 -0.63 12.35 -7.44
CA SER A 21 0.26 11.34 -6.87
C SER A 21 0.20 11.28 -5.34
N LEU A 22 -0.43 12.26 -4.69
CA LEU A 22 -0.46 12.37 -3.24
C LEU A 22 -1.88 12.19 -2.69
N MET A 23 -2.00 11.32 -1.69
CA MET A 23 -3.26 10.99 -1.03
C MET A 23 -3.11 11.07 0.49
N ASP A 24 -4.01 11.77 1.15
CA ASP A 24 -4.10 11.78 2.61
C ASP A 24 -5.05 10.66 3.07
N VAL A 25 -4.59 9.82 3.98
CA VAL A 25 -5.29 8.61 4.42
C VAL A 25 -5.48 8.62 5.94
N GLY A 26 -6.62 8.11 6.40
CA GLY A 26 -6.90 7.90 7.81
C GLY A 26 -8.19 7.10 7.99
N ASP A 27 -8.62 6.96 9.23
CA ASP A 27 -9.88 6.30 9.57
C ASP A 27 -11.08 7.01 8.94
N ARG A 28 -12.11 6.21 8.61
CA ARG A 28 -13.38 6.74 8.13
C ARG A 28 -13.96 7.72 9.16
N HIS A 29 -14.32 8.92 8.68
CA HIS A 29 -14.88 9.99 9.50
C HIS A 29 -13.94 10.55 10.59
N SER A 30 -12.64 10.27 10.52
CA SER A 30 -11.62 10.80 11.44
C SER A 30 -10.67 11.78 10.74
N GLN A 31 -9.72 12.32 11.51
CA GLN A 31 -8.59 13.07 10.96
C GLN A 31 -7.68 12.16 10.12
N LYS A 32 -7.04 12.74 9.10
CA LYS A 32 -6.05 12.03 8.30
C LYS A 32 -4.79 11.80 9.14
N GLU A 33 -4.21 10.62 9.04
CA GLU A 33 -3.12 10.16 9.91
C GLU A 33 -1.78 10.07 9.18
N PHE A 34 -1.82 9.74 7.89
CA PHE A 34 -0.63 9.62 7.07
C PHE A 34 -0.89 10.05 5.62
N ALA A 35 0.19 10.39 4.93
CA ALA A 35 0.20 10.65 3.50
C ALA A 35 0.81 9.47 2.75
N GLU A 36 0.23 9.16 1.59
CA GLU A 36 0.74 8.21 0.63
C GLU A 36 1.09 8.95 -0.67
N ASN A 37 2.35 8.88 -1.09
CA ASN A 37 2.81 9.43 -2.36
C ASN A 37 3.19 8.31 -3.34
N LEU A 38 2.64 8.35 -4.55
CA LEU A 38 2.95 7.41 -5.61
C LEU A 38 4.32 7.75 -6.22
N GLU A 39 5.31 6.89 -5.97
CA GLU A 39 6.69 7.05 -6.43
C GLU A 39 6.92 6.38 -7.79
N PHE A 40 6.22 5.29 -8.05
CA PHE A 40 6.31 4.51 -9.29
C PHE A 40 5.00 3.77 -9.56
N ALA A 41 4.65 3.61 -10.83
CA ALA A 41 3.59 2.74 -11.28
C ALA A 41 4.03 1.98 -12.53
N SER A 42 3.54 0.75 -12.71
CA SER A 42 3.62 0.07 -13.99
C SER A 42 2.86 0.86 -15.07
N HIS A 43 3.19 0.61 -16.33
CA HIS A 43 2.58 1.34 -17.46
C HIS A 43 1.05 1.17 -17.54
N ASP A 44 0.53 0.03 -17.07
CA ASP A 44 -0.88 -0.31 -17.04
C ASP A 44 -1.54 -0.06 -15.67
N TYR A 45 -0.81 0.53 -14.72
CA TYR A 45 -1.28 0.81 -13.35
C TYR A 45 -1.80 -0.44 -12.60
N MET A 46 -1.24 -1.61 -12.92
CA MET A 46 -1.50 -2.86 -12.23
C MET A 46 -0.65 -3.04 -10.98
N CYS A 47 0.48 -2.35 -10.89
CA CYS A 47 1.24 -2.23 -9.65
C CYS A 47 1.77 -0.81 -9.44
N GLY A 48 2.08 -0.49 -8.18
CA GLY A 48 2.69 0.76 -7.80
C GLY A 48 3.50 0.64 -6.51
N VAL A 49 4.45 1.55 -6.37
CA VAL A 49 5.24 1.73 -5.15
C VAL A 49 4.88 3.08 -4.56
N LEU A 50 4.44 3.06 -3.30
CA LEU A 50 4.06 4.24 -2.55
C LEU A 50 5.06 4.50 -1.44
N SER A 51 5.44 5.76 -1.25
CA SER A 51 6.06 6.21 0.00
C SER A 51 4.95 6.61 0.97
N VAL A 52 5.00 6.08 2.18
CA VAL A 52 4.00 6.33 3.22
C VAL A 52 4.66 6.99 4.41
N ARG A 53 4.04 8.04 4.93
CA ARG A 53 4.58 8.82 6.04
C ARG A 53 3.47 9.32 6.95
N TYR A 54 3.62 9.08 8.25
CA TYR A 54 2.73 9.69 9.24
C TYR A 54 2.88 11.21 9.26
N PHE A 55 1.77 11.94 9.40
CA PHE A 55 1.81 13.39 9.59
C PHE A 55 2.48 13.76 10.91
N THR A 56 2.33 12.91 11.92
CA THR A 56 2.96 13.06 13.22
C THR A 56 4.17 12.13 13.35
N GLY A 57 5.34 12.69 13.65
CA GLY A 57 6.58 11.92 13.83
C GLY A 57 7.41 11.75 12.55
N ASN A 58 8.40 10.87 12.63
CA ASN A 58 9.39 10.63 11.56
C ASN A 58 9.29 9.23 10.95
N THR A 59 8.24 8.48 11.28
CA THR A 59 8.05 7.12 10.76
C THR A 59 7.56 7.20 9.33
N SER A 60 8.30 6.54 8.44
CA SER A 60 7.95 6.36 7.03
C SER A 60 8.37 4.98 6.55
N TRP A 61 7.71 4.50 5.50
CA TRP A 61 7.99 3.21 4.87
C TRP A 61 7.61 3.27 3.39
N TYR A 62 7.89 2.20 2.67
CA TYR A 62 7.45 2.02 1.29
C TYR A 62 6.54 0.81 1.21
N ASP A 63 5.44 0.94 0.47
CA ASP A 63 4.54 -0.16 0.13
C ASP A 63 4.64 -0.48 -1.36
N LEU A 64 4.80 -1.76 -1.69
CA LEU A 64 4.52 -2.27 -3.03
C LEU A 64 3.09 -2.82 -3.03
N ARG A 65 2.23 -2.22 -3.84
CA ARG A 65 0.83 -2.64 -4.02
C ARG A 65 0.61 -3.08 -5.46
N PHE A 66 -0.18 -4.13 -5.64
CA PHE A 66 -0.52 -4.64 -6.97
C PHE A 66 -1.92 -5.22 -7.01
N LYS A 67 -2.53 -5.18 -8.19
CA LYS A 67 -3.78 -5.88 -8.51
C LYS A 67 -3.41 -7.27 -9.00
N ASP A 68 -4.14 -8.28 -8.54
CA ASP A 68 -3.90 -9.68 -8.89
C ASP A 68 -5.12 -10.30 -9.62
N PRO A 69 -5.55 -9.78 -10.80
CA PRO A 69 -6.73 -10.29 -11.48
C PRO A 69 -6.53 -11.71 -12.01
N ASN A 70 -5.29 -12.09 -12.32
CA ASN A 70 -4.92 -13.39 -12.88
C ASN A 70 -4.53 -14.40 -11.79
N GLY A 71 -4.57 -14.01 -10.52
CA GLY A 71 -4.24 -14.88 -9.41
C GLY A 71 -2.79 -15.36 -9.37
N THR A 72 -1.85 -14.63 -9.97
CA THR A 72 -0.42 -14.98 -9.96
C THR A 72 0.21 -14.81 -8.58
N GLY A 73 -0.41 -14.02 -7.71
CA GLY A 73 0.12 -13.68 -6.38
C GLY A 73 1.42 -12.87 -6.44
N LYS A 74 1.80 -12.37 -7.61
CA LYS A 74 3.08 -11.70 -7.84
C LYS A 74 2.88 -10.37 -8.57
N PRO A 75 3.52 -9.29 -8.09
CA PRO A 75 3.56 -8.04 -8.82
C PRO A 75 4.44 -8.14 -10.06
N GLU A 76 4.30 -7.17 -10.97
CA GLU A 76 5.19 -7.06 -12.12
C GLU A 76 6.65 -6.82 -11.70
N LYS A 77 7.56 -7.30 -12.54
CA LYS A 77 9.00 -7.16 -12.34
C LYS A 77 9.43 -5.70 -12.20
N SER A 78 8.84 -4.79 -12.96
CA SER A 78 9.14 -3.36 -12.94
C SER A 78 8.94 -2.73 -11.56
N CYS A 79 7.82 -3.02 -10.89
CA CYS A 79 7.56 -2.57 -9.52
C CYS A 79 8.49 -3.24 -8.51
N MET A 80 8.81 -4.53 -8.68
CA MET A 80 9.76 -5.22 -7.80
C MET A 80 11.17 -4.62 -7.92
N ASP A 81 11.62 -4.35 -9.14
CA ASP A 81 12.93 -3.75 -9.40
C ASP A 81 12.99 -2.35 -8.76
N TYR A 82 11.96 -1.51 -8.95
CA TYR A 82 11.89 -0.18 -8.34
C TYR A 82 11.85 -0.26 -6.81
N PHE A 83 11.01 -1.13 -6.24
CA PHE A 83 10.89 -1.31 -4.80
C PHE A 83 12.20 -1.83 -4.18
N GLY A 84 12.91 -2.71 -4.87
CA GLY A 84 14.21 -3.24 -4.45
C GLY A 84 15.32 -2.19 -4.36
N THR A 85 15.14 -1.00 -4.95
CA THR A 85 16.07 0.14 -4.77
C THR A 85 15.86 0.88 -3.45
N LYS A 86 14.76 0.63 -2.73
CA LYS A 86 14.47 1.32 -1.47
C LYS A 86 15.24 0.66 -0.34
N GLU A 87 15.92 1.47 0.47
CA GLU A 87 16.74 0.99 1.60
C GLU A 87 15.85 0.42 2.72
N GLY A 88 16.28 -0.70 3.31
CA GLY A 88 15.64 -1.30 4.49
C GLY A 88 15.28 -2.77 4.33
N VAL A 89 14.95 -3.42 5.45
CA VAL A 89 14.41 -4.80 5.43
C VAL A 89 12.92 -4.71 5.09
N GLY A 90 12.55 -5.17 3.90
CA GLY A 90 11.15 -5.31 3.50
C GLY A 90 10.45 -6.42 4.29
N ARG A 91 9.15 -6.27 4.56
CA ARG A 91 8.30 -7.31 5.12
C ARG A 91 7.29 -7.77 4.07
N LEU A 92 7.17 -9.07 3.87
CA LEU A 92 6.08 -9.64 3.08
C LEU A 92 4.78 -9.57 3.90
N ILE A 93 3.75 -8.92 3.37
CA ILE A 93 2.45 -8.72 4.02
C ILE A 93 1.32 -9.48 3.30
N TYR A 94 1.51 -9.82 2.02
CA TYR A 94 0.53 -10.54 1.21
C TYR A 94 1.07 -11.92 0.79
N TRP A 95 0.32 -12.96 1.12
CA TRP A 95 0.59 -14.35 0.74
C TRP A 95 -0.55 -14.88 -0.14
N GLU A 96 -0.33 -15.97 -0.87
CA GLU A 96 -1.39 -16.60 -1.68
C GLU A 96 -2.64 -16.97 -0.85
N THR A 97 -2.45 -17.24 0.44
CA THR A 97 -3.52 -17.53 1.40
C THR A 97 -4.36 -16.32 1.80
N CYS A 98 -3.95 -15.09 1.47
CA CYS A 98 -4.73 -13.87 1.74
C CYS A 98 -5.93 -13.70 0.79
N LYS A 99 -6.06 -14.52 -0.27
CA LYS A 99 -7.15 -14.46 -1.25
C LYS A 99 -8.52 -14.86 -0.69
N THR A 100 -8.53 -15.57 0.43
CA THR A 100 -9.77 -15.87 1.15
C THR A 100 -10.06 -14.74 2.14
N LEU A 101 -10.94 -13.81 1.75
CA LEU A 101 -11.76 -13.09 2.73
C LEU A 101 -12.60 -14.15 3.45
N GLN A 102 -12.24 -14.47 4.70
CA GLN A 102 -13.08 -15.31 5.57
C GLN A 102 -14.27 -14.51 6.10
#